data_AF-A0A5C6X2D5-F1
#
_entry.id   AF-A0A5C6X2D5-F1
#
_cell.length_a   1.000
_cell.length_b   1.000
_cell.length_c   1.000
_cell.angle_alpha   90.00
_cell.angle_beta   90.00
_cell.angle_gamma   90.00
#
_symmetry.space_group_name_H-M   'P 1'
#
loop_
_entity.id
_entity.type
_entity.pdbx_description
1 polymer ?
#
loop_
_entity_poly.entity_id
_entity_poly.type
_entity_poly.pdbx_seq_one_letter_code
_entity_poly.pdbx_strand_id
1 'polypeptide(L)'
;MNTLIKRTANLTLIGGLCLTMGVGCVTEDDPQDRPNDPDSCEEINSGEASGGATLSSDSCYQINNPLNVSSGKLVIEAGTTVFMGAGSSITLSGTGTIEAVGEEDNGILIRGVDEERGYWGGIYINETGTSNHVLEYVTIRHAGGERFTGSDTSKGAVYVRGESRLSVSNCAFEQNAFAGIHADGDASTVTVETTSFTDNELPLRLRPNHFVGLGDDLVISENDADHILMTGSASTVSLSGTWPGYTYRITRDLSVQADITIAAGATLEFAQDARVTIAADTGSLNIAGTESARVTLQAVNGERGGWGGIHFENASSTNNRISHALIAHGGGKAYSGNGDARGAVFIDGDASRLTIENTTFDNNDYAALHAATREGEVNVSGSTFSNNANPLLTRPNQIGGFSADLAFVDNDRQAVTVFYNNTGAVTKLTRDQTWPAFEVPVRLSASVIVEGHLTLSPGSTFEAESDMGIDVNGGRLTADATDGDTIVFKGTEELSGYWQGFRFAASRFPDNKLINVELSNAGSKRWTGDSETQSALMIYDDSRVTVSDLTITGSGRHGIHVGTGGELVGCTGLSISGSAGEDFFGAVADATACLPL
;
A
#
# COMPACT_ATOMS: atom_id res chain seq x y z
N MET A 1 61.42 -22.62 16.93
CA MET A 1 61.67 -21.44 16.08
C MET A 1 60.31 -20.78 15.86
N ASN A 2 59.90 -19.84 16.72
CA ASN A 2 60.08 -18.37 16.56
C ASN A 2 59.62 -17.92 15.15
N THR A 3 58.67 -17.00 14.97
CA THR A 3 58.47 -15.75 15.72
C THR A 3 57.06 -15.15 15.50
N LEU A 4 56.61 -14.40 16.51
CA LEU A 4 55.46 -13.48 16.56
C LEU A 4 55.48 -12.42 15.44
N ILE A 5 54.29 -11.94 15.01
CA ILE A 5 53.93 -10.51 15.02
C ILE A 5 52.42 -10.35 15.37
N LYS A 6 52.14 -9.57 16.42
CA LYS A 6 50.83 -9.07 16.85
C LYS A 6 50.46 -7.79 16.08
N ARG A 7 49.17 -7.53 15.88
CA ARG A 7 48.58 -6.21 16.15
C ARG A 7 47.08 -6.32 16.47
N THR A 8 46.69 -5.49 17.42
CA THR A 8 45.51 -5.53 18.29
C THR A 8 44.58 -4.37 17.95
N ALA A 9 43.26 -4.55 18.10
CA ALA A 9 42.28 -3.53 18.51
C ALA A 9 41.00 -4.29 18.94
N ASN A 10 40.87 -4.64 20.23
CA ASN A 10 40.13 -3.92 21.26
C ASN A 10 38.63 -3.78 20.97
N LEU A 11 37.91 -4.86 21.24
CA LEU A 11 36.47 -4.89 21.49
C LEU A 11 36.29 -4.81 23.02
N THR A 12 35.85 -3.66 23.53
CA THR A 12 35.54 -3.52 24.96
C THR A 12 34.06 -3.83 25.15
N LEU A 13 33.81 -5.03 25.68
CA LEU A 13 32.54 -5.50 26.19
C LEU A 13 32.21 -4.72 27.46
N ILE A 14 31.11 -3.95 27.48
CA ILE A 14 30.54 -3.43 28.73
C ILE A 14 29.32 -4.28 29.06
N GLY A 15 29.54 -5.23 29.99
CA GLY A 15 28.47 -5.84 30.75
C GLY A 15 28.09 -4.92 31.90
N GLY A 16 26.84 -4.46 31.91
CA GLY A 16 26.21 -3.79 33.03
C GLY A 16 25.12 -4.70 33.60
N LEU A 17 25.39 -5.30 34.74
CA LEU A 17 24.44 -6.05 35.56
C LEU A 17 23.26 -5.15 35.93
N CYS A 18 22.03 -5.54 35.55
CA CYS A 18 20.82 -4.88 35.98
C CYS A 18 20.52 -5.30 37.43
N LEU A 19 20.73 -4.39 38.39
CA LEU A 19 20.15 -4.48 39.74
C LEU A 19 19.04 -3.45 39.84
N THR A 20 17.83 -3.93 40.07
CA THR A 20 16.60 -3.17 40.28
C THR A 20 16.66 -2.32 41.55
N MET A 21 16.53 -1.00 41.42
CA MET A 21 15.79 -0.12 42.35
C MET A 21 15.38 1.14 41.58
N GLY A 22 14.08 1.47 41.60
CA GLY A 22 13.53 2.60 40.86
C GLY A 22 13.86 3.95 41.47
N VAL A 23 14.25 4.88 40.61
CA VAL A 23 13.95 6.32 40.63
C VAL A 23 13.98 6.73 39.15
N GLY A 24 12.97 7.49 38.68
CA GLY A 24 12.90 7.93 37.29
C GLY A 24 14.10 8.78 36.89
N CYS A 25 14.66 8.52 35.71
CA CYS A 25 15.57 9.45 35.07
C CYS A 25 14.73 10.45 34.29
N VAL A 26 14.47 11.61 34.89
CA VAL A 26 14.34 12.86 34.12
C VAL A 26 15.78 13.28 33.86
N THR A 27 16.20 13.36 32.60
CA THR A 27 17.53 13.89 32.28
C THR A 27 17.51 15.40 32.52
N GLU A 28 17.96 15.81 33.70
CA GLU A 28 18.40 17.18 33.99
C GLU A 28 19.69 17.46 33.18
N ASP A 29 19.56 17.75 31.90
CA ASP A 29 20.65 18.24 31.03
C ASP A 29 20.42 19.69 30.60
N ASP A 30 19.76 20.51 31.45
CA ASP A 30 19.81 21.96 31.24
C ASP A 30 21.18 22.45 31.73
N PRO A 31 21.98 23.17 30.91
CA PRO A 31 23.27 23.68 31.34
C PRO A 31 23.09 24.49 32.62
N GLN A 32 23.85 24.15 33.67
CA GLN A 32 23.73 24.76 35.01
C GLN A 32 23.92 26.30 35.05
N ASP A 33 24.30 26.92 33.93
CA ASP A 33 24.53 28.36 33.77
C ASP A 33 23.37 29.12 33.09
N ARG A 34 22.26 28.48 32.70
CA ARG A 34 21.12 29.21 32.12
C ARG A 34 20.33 30.01 33.18
N PRO A 35 19.89 31.26 32.87
CA PRO A 35 19.04 32.03 33.77
C PRO A 35 17.76 31.27 34.14
N ASN A 36 17.55 31.03 35.43
CA ASN A 36 16.40 30.28 35.95
C ASN A 36 15.35 31.16 36.66
N ASP A 37 15.62 32.46 36.80
CA ASP A 37 14.72 33.40 37.46
C ASP A 37 14.03 34.32 36.43
N PRO A 38 12.77 34.03 36.04
CA PRO A 38 12.04 34.81 35.04
C PRO A 38 11.78 36.25 35.47
N ASP A 39 11.72 36.55 36.78
CA ASP A 39 11.44 37.91 37.29
C ASP A 39 12.60 38.89 37.05
N SER A 40 13.78 38.36 36.71
CA SER A 40 14.99 39.14 36.41
C SER A 40 15.17 39.44 34.92
N CYS A 41 14.31 38.89 34.06
CA CYS A 41 14.44 38.95 32.62
C CYS A 41 13.83 40.23 32.01
N GLU A 42 14.35 40.64 30.85
CA GLU A 42 13.87 41.82 30.13
C GLU A 42 12.51 41.53 29.47
N GLU A 43 11.51 42.37 29.71
CA GLU A 43 10.19 42.22 29.06
C GLU A 43 10.23 42.79 27.63
N ILE A 44 9.74 42.02 26.66
CA ILE A 44 9.65 42.44 25.25
C ILE A 44 8.20 42.67 24.84
N ASN A 45 7.95 43.78 24.14
CA ASN A 45 6.62 44.10 23.63
C ASN A 45 6.52 44.04 22.09
N SER A 46 5.28 44.02 21.59
CA SER A 46 4.98 43.85 20.16
C SER A 46 5.57 44.96 19.28
N GLY A 47 5.72 46.18 19.80
CA GLY A 47 6.28 47.31 19.06
C GLY A 47 7.78 47.14 18.81
N GLU A 48 8.52 46.65 19.80
CA GLU A 48 9.94 46.32 19.69
C GLU A 48 10.15 45.16 18.72
N ALA A 49 9.40 44.07 18.89
CA ALA A 49 9.51 42.90 18.03
C ALA A 49 9.14 43.24 16.57
N SER A 50 8.04 43.96 16.34
CA SER A 50 7.67 44.44 14.99
C SER A 50 8.62 45.49 14.41
N GLY A 51 9.45 46.11 15.25
CA GLY A 51 10.53 47.02 14.88
C GLY A 51 11.83 46.33 14.51
N GLY A 52 11.92 45.00 14.65
CA GLY A 52 13.11 44.20 14.36
C GLY A 52 14.04 44.02 15.56
N ALA A 53 13.48 43.71 16.74
CA ALA A 53 14.27 43.45 17.94
C ALA A 53 15.23 42.25 17.76
N THR A 54 16.40 42.36 18.39
CA THR A 54 17.36 41.27 18.60
C THR A 54 17.41 40.95 20.08
N LEU A 55 17.14 39.70 20.43
CA LEU A 55 17.26 39.15 21.78
C LEU A 55 18.65 38.51 21.87
N SER A 56 19.59 39.12 22.59
CA SER A 56 20.97 38.63 22.71
C SER A 56 21.16 37.71 23.92
N SER A 57 22.26 36.97 24.01
CA SER A 57 22.56 36.13 25.17
C SER A 57 23.09 36.89 26.40
N ASP A 58 23.22 38.22 26.30
CA ASP A 58 23.62 39.06 27.45
C ASP A 58 22.52 39.14 28.53
N SER A 59 21.29 38.75 28.18
CA SER A 59 20.14 38.73 29.09
C SER A 59 19.22 37.52 28.81
N CYS A 60 18.32 37.24 29.74
CA CYS A 60 17.10 36.50 29.46
C CYS A 60 15.93 37.46 29.17
N TYR A 61 14.88 36.95 28.52
CA TYR A 61 13.72 37.74 28.14
C TYR A 61 12.42 37.12 28.64
N GLN A 62 11.41 37.94 28.88
CA GLN A 62 10.07 37.52 29.27
C GLN A 62 9.01 38.06 28.32
N ILE A 63 8.04 37.22 27.98
CA ILE A 63 6.87 37.57 27.16
C ILE A 63 5.61 37.22 27.97
N ASN A 64 5.03 38.22 28.62
CA ASN A 64 3.84 38.06 29.49
C ASN A 64 2.50 38.27 28.76
N ASN A 65 2.54 38.93 27.60
CA ASN A 65 1.36 39.22 26.78
C ASN A 65 1.58 38.68 25.36
N PRO A 66 0.52 38.45 24.55
CA PRO A 66 0.68 38.08 23.16
C PRO A 66 1.60 39.05 22.39
N LEU A 67 2.70 38.51 21.86
CA LEU A 67 3.70 39.23 21.10
C LEU A 67 3.37 39.17 19.61
N ASN A 68 2.97 40.28 19.01
CA ASN A 68 2.65 40.37 17.59
C ASN A 68 3.84 40.94 16.81
N VAL A 69 4.31 40.18 15.83
CA VAL A 69 5.35 40.56 14.87
C VAL A 69 4.69 40.66 13.50
N SER A 70 4.15 41.83 13.17
CA SER A 70 3.47 42.08 11.88
C SER A 70 4.41 42.61 10.79
N SER A 71 5.61 43.02 11.18
CA SER A 71 6.67 43.57 10.34
C SER A 71 8.03 43.33 11.00
N GLY A 72 9.12 43.61 10.28
CA GLY A 72 10.47 43.46 10.83
C GLY A 72 10.87 42.00 11.03
N LYS A 73 12.05 41.79 11.60
CA LYS A 73 12.62 40.46 11.86
C LYS A 73 12.95 40.37 13.35
N LEU A 74 12.22 39.52 14.08
CA LEU A 74 12.58 39.15 15.44
C LEU A 74 13.76 38.18 15.39
N VAL A 75 14.91 38.59 15.90
CA VAL A 75 16.12 37.77 15.97
C VAL A 75 16.30 37.28 17.41
N ILE A 76 16.54 35.98 17.59
CA ILE A 76 16.91 35.38 18.86
C ILE A 76 18.29 34.74 18.67
N GLU A 77 19.29 35.23 19.38
CA GLU A 77 20.68 34.80 19.24
C GLU A 77 20.98 33.55 20.07
N ALA A 78 22.07 32.86 19.72
CA ALA A 78 22.56 31.70 20.44
C ALA A 78 22.75 31.96 21.94
N GLY A 79 22.30 31.02 22.77
CA GLY A 79 22.37 31.08 24.23
C GLY A 79 21.22 31.82 24.91
N THR A 80 20.33 32.46 24.17
CA THR A 80 19.22 33.23 24.76
C THR A 80 18.16 32.31 25.36
N THR A 81 17.68 32.69 26.55
CA THR A 81 16.52 32.07 27.21
C THR A 81 15.33 33.03 27.19
N VAL A 82 14.17 32.55 26.72
CA VAL A 82 12.91 33.29 26.64
C VAL A 82 11.85 32.59 27.49
N PHE A 83 11.36 33.29 28.51
CA PHE A 83 10.29 32.86 29.39
C PHE A 83 8.93 33.34 28.90
N MET A 84 8.01 32.40 28.72
CA MET A 84 6.66 32.64 28.24
C MET A 84 5.70 32.63 29.42
N GLY A 85 5.05 33.76 29.69
CA GLY A 85 3.98 33.88 30.69
C GLY A 85 2.73 33.07 30.32
N ALA A 86 1.84 32.87 31.31
CA ALA A 86 0.64 32.06 31.14
C ALA A 86 -0.23 32.56 29.97
N GLY A 87 -0.53 31.67 29.01
CA GLY A 87 -1.33 31.96 27.82
C GLY A 87 -0.70 32.97 26.83
N SER A 88 0.54 33.42 27.04
CA SER A 88 1.22 34.30 26.10
C SER A 88 1.59 33.55 24.81
N SER A 89 1.92 34.28 23.74
CA SER A 89 2.19 33.68 22.44
C SER A 89 3.07 34.58 21.59
N ILE A 90 3.63 34.03 20.51
CA ILE A 90 4.30 34.80 19.46
C ILE A 90 3.51 34.64 18.17
N THR A 91 3.03 35.73 17.58
CA THR A 91 2.25 35.73 16.34
C THR A 91 3.01 36.45 15.23
N LEU A 92 3.36 35.74 14.17
CA LEU A 92 4.04 36.23 12.98
C LEU A 92 3.01 36.40 11.87
N SER A 93 2.91 37.60 11.30
CA SER A 93 1.96 37.91 10.21
C SER A 93 2.50 39.00 9.30
N GLY A 94 1.87 39.18 8.14
CA GLY A 94 2.23 40.26 7.22
C GLY A 94 3.65 40.09 6.69
N THR A 95 4.55 41.01 6.99
CA THR A 95 5.97 40.90 6.61
C THR A 95 6.88 40.59 7.80
N GLY A 96 6.30 40.29 8.98
CA GLY A 96 7.04 39.92 10.18
C GLY A 96 7.67 38.55 10.07
N THR A 97 8.93 38.42 10.48
CA THR A 97 9.67 37.15 10.48
C THR A 97 10.32 36.86 11.83
N ILE A 98 10.69 35.58 12.02
CA ILE A 98 11.50 35.14 13.16
C ILE A 98 12.73 34.39 12.63
N GLU A 99 13.88 34.69 13.20
CA GLU A 99 15.12 33.92 13.05
C GLU A 99 15.67 33.64 14.44
N ALA A 100 15.52 32.39 14.88
CA ALA A 100 16.09 31.89 16.12
C ALA A 100 17.16 30.86 15.75
N VAL A 101 18.43 31.26 15.82
CA VAL A 101 19.57 30.45 15.38
C VAL A 101 20.55 30.35 16.54
N GLY A 102 20.53 29.19 17.19
CA GLY A 102 21.47 28.80 18.23
C GLY A 102 22.68 28.04 17.70
N GLU A 103 23.45 27.46 18.63
CA GLU A 103 24.59 26.59 18.33
C GLU A 103 24.48 25.31 19.20
N GLU A 104 25.16 24.22 18.82
CA GLU A 104 25.11 22.93 19.54
C GLU A 104 25.42 23.07 21.04
N ASP A 105 26.48 23.81 21.38
CA ASP A 105 26.89 24.07 22.76
C ASP A 105 26.20 25.30 23.38
N ASN A 106 25.42 26.05 22.60
CA ASN A 106 24.81 27.32 22.99
C ASN A 106 23.42 27.50 22.38
N GLY A 107 22.55 26.50 22.61
CA GLY A 107 21.19 26.50 22.06
C GLY A 107 20.30 27.59 22.66
N ILE A 108 19.21 27.90 21.97
CA ILE A 108 18.14 28.80 22.43
C ILE A 108 17.11 28.00 23.22
N LEU A 109 16.62 28.55 24.33
CA LEU A 109 15.55 27.94 25.13
C LEU A 109 14.33 28.86 25.17
N ILE A 110 13.19 28.37 24.67
CA ILE A 110 11.88 29.04 24.77
C ILE A 110 10.97 28.13 25.61
N ARG A 111 10.57 28.59 26.80
CA ARG A 111 9.80 27.76 27.74
C ARG A 111 8.76 28.54 28.52
N GLY A 112 7.79 27.83 29.09
CA GLY A 112 6.86 28.40 30.06
C GLY A 112 7.57 28.86 31.34
N VAL A 113 7.04 29.89 31.99
CA VAL A 113 7.46 30.28 33.35
C VAL A 113 7.23 29.12 34.32
N ASP A 114 6.06 28.48 34.24
CA ASP A 114 5.82 27.22 34.94
C ASP A 114 6.03 26.05 33.98
N GLU A 115 6.58 24.96 34.51
CA GLU A 115 6.89 23.74 33.76
C GLU A 115 5.64 22.85 33.61
N GLU A 116 4.59 23.44 33.05
CA GLU A 116 3.31 22.79 32.78
C GLU A 116 3.08 22.69 31.27
N ARG A 117 2.80 21.48 30.78
CA ARG A 117 2.45 21.25 29.37
C ARG A 117 1.28 22.14 28.97
N GLY A 118 1.47 23.03 28.00
CA GLY A 118 0.43 23.98 27.56
C GLY A 118 0.32 25.24 28.41
N TYR A 119 1.35 25.60 29.20
CA TYR A 119 1.38 26.84 29.98
C TYR A 119 1.22 28.10 29.12
N TRP A 120 1.78 28.10 27.91
CA TRP A 120 1.68 29.22 26.95
C TRP A 120 1.14 28.75 25.59
N GLY A 121 0.73 29.70 24.76
CA GLY A 121 -0.01 29.44 23.53
C GLY A 121 0.81 28.78 22.41
N GLY A 122 2.09 29.11 22.30
CA GLY A 122 2.96 28.70 21.19
C GLY A 122 3.31 29.84 20.22
N ILE A 123 3.93 29.45 19.10
CA ILE A 123 4.31 30.33 18.00
C ILE A 123 3.33 30.12 16.84
N TYR A 124 2.66 31.19 16.40
CA TYR A 124 1.73 31.15 15.28
C TYR A 124 2.26 31.90 14.08
N ILE A 125 2.48 31.19 12.97
CA ILE A 125 2.95 31.73 11.70
C ILE A 125 1.78 31.70 10.71
N ASN A 126 1.34 32.87 10.24
CA ASN A 126 0.18 32.95 9.37
C ASN A 126 0.23 34.09 8.35
N GLU A 127 0.08 33.74 7.08
CA GLU A 127 0.00 34.69 5.96
C GLU A 127 1.21 35.63 5.93
N THR A 128 2.41 35.04 5.95
CA THR A 128 3.70 35.74 5.92
C THR A 128 4.36 35.75 4.53
N GLY A 129 3.66 35.19 3.53
CA GLY A 129 4.08 35.10 2.14
C GLY A 129 5.28 34.18 1.96
N THR A 130 6.25 34.63 1.17
CA THR A 130 7.44 33.83 0.82
C THR A 130 8.59 33.97 1.82
N SER A 131 8.41 34.73 2.91
CA SER A 131 9.41 34.88 3.96
C SER A 131 9.64 33.56 4.68
N ASN A 132 10.91 33.21 4.90
CA ASN A 132 11.25 32.01 5.67
C ASN A 132 11.40 32.35 7.14
N HIS A 133 10.79 31.53 7.99
CA HIS A 133 11.00 31.53 9.44
C HIS A 133 11.99 30.42 9.76
N VAL A 134 13.01 30.72 10.55
CA VAL A 134 14.13 29.79 10.82
C VAL A 134 14.20 29.50 12.32
N LEU A 135 14.16 28.22 12.66
CA LEU A 135 14.47 27.69 13.98
C LEU A 135 15.63 26.70 13.83
N GLU A 136 16.76 27.01 14.44
CA GLU A 136 17.96 26.16 14.44
C GLU A 136 18.58 26.10 15.84
N TYR A 137 18.87 24.91 16.36
CA TYR A 137 19.33 24.71 17.76
C TYR A 137 18.42 25.38 18.80
N VAL A 138 17.10 25.22 18.64
CA VAL A 138 16.07 25.75 19.55
C VAL A 138 15.41 24.63 20.32
N THR A 139 15.32 24.76 21.65
CA THR A 139 14.48 23.94 22.51
C THR A 139 13.18 24.68 22.84
N ILE A 140 12.03 24.11 22.48
CA ILE A 140 10.70 24.67 22.77
C ILE A 140 9.97 23.76 23.76
N ARG A 141 9.61 24.31 24.92
CA ARG A 141 8.92 23.61 26.00
C ARG A 141 7.60 24.24 26.41
N HIS A 142 6.70 23.41 26.95
CA HIS A 142 5.52 23.83 27.70
C HIS A 142 4.49 24.64 26.90
N ALA A 143 4.53 24.57 25.57
CA ALA A 143 3.68 25.34 24.67
C ALA A 143 2.37 24.63 24.31
N GLY A 144 1.53 25.26 23.48
CA GLY A 144 0.34 24.67 22.87
C GLY A 144 -0.97 24.78 23.68
N GLY A 145 -1.01 25.61 24.72
CA GLY A 145 -2.18 25.75 25.60
C GLY A 145 -3.40 26.40 24.97
N GLU A 146 -3.19 27.39 24.10
CA GLU A 146 -4.23 28.31 23.63
C GLU A 146 -4.60 28.12 22.17
N ARG A 147 -5.85 28.46 21.81
CA ARG A 147 -6.31 28.49 20.42
C ARG A 147 -5.89 29.80 19.77
N PHE A 148 -5.22 29.74 18.61
CA PHE A 148 -4.89 30.92 17.81
C PHE A 148 -6.08 31.46 16.99
N THR A 149 -7.07 30.60 16.70
CA THR A 149 -8.28 30.95 15.95
C THR A 149 -9.51 30.40 16.67
N GLY A 150 -10.71 30.61 16.10
CA GLY A 150 -11.93 29.99 16.62
C GLY A 150 -12.04 28.47 16.44
N SER A 151 -11.09 27.84 15.74
CA SER A 151 -11.07 26.37 15.55
C SER A 151 -10.51 25.65 16.77
N ASP A 152 -11.10 24.52 17.14
CA ASP A 152 -10.61 23.69 18.25
C ASP A 152 -9.21 23.13 18.02
N THR A 153 -8.79 23.03 16.76
CA THR A 153 -7.50 22.46 16.39
C THR A 153 -6.42 23.51 16.16
N SER A 154 -6.70 24.82 16.20
CA SER A 154 -5.69 25.84 15.91
C SER A 154 -4.74 26.06 17.10
N LYS A 155 -3.94 25.05 17.42
CA LYS A 155 -2.98 25.00 18.52
C LYS A 155 -1.69 24.27 18.09
N GLY A 156 -0.66 24.36 18.91
CA GLY A 156 0.62 23.66 18.78
C GLY A 156 1.76 24.51 19.34
N ALA A 157 2.91 23.89 19.63
CA ALA A 157 4.10 24.66 20.02
C ALA A 157 4.53 25.60 18.89
N VAL A 158 4.47 25.12 17.65
CA VAL A 158 4.49 25.94 16.44
C VAL A 158 3.28 25.58 15.57
N TYR A 159 2.44 26.55 15.26
CA TYR A 159 1.29 26.42 14.37
C TYR A 159 1.51 27.25 13.09
N VAL A 160 1.44 26.60 11.93
CA VAL A 160 1.71 27.20 10.61
C VAL A 160 0.46 27.15 9.74
N ARG A 161 0.09 28.28 9.14
CA ARG A 161 -1.07 28.41 8.26
C ARG A 161 -0.85 29.46 7.17
N GLY A 162 -1.71 29.45 6.15
CA GLY A 162 -1.67 30.41 5.06
C GLY A 162 -0.45 30.20 4.16
N GLU A 163 -0.18 31.16 3.28
CA GLU A 163 1.09 31.16 2.54
C GLU A 163 2.21 31.57 3.51
N SER A 164 2.95 30.58 4.02
CA SER A 164 4.01 30.74 5.02
C SER A 164 5.09 29.65 4.88
N ARG A 165 6.34 29.95 5.27
CA ARG A 165 7.47 29.00 5.15
C ARG A 165 8.23 28.85 6.46
N LEU A 166 8.39 27.63 6.94
CA LEU A 166 9.13 27.32 8.18
C LEU A 166 10.24 26.31 7.89
N SER A 167 11.45 26.62 8.32
CA SER A 167 12.59 25.70 8.38
C SER A 167 12.98 25.43 9.83
N VAL A 168 13.05 24.15 10.18
CA VAL A 168 13.43 23.67 11.52
C VAL A 168 14.58 22.68 11.36
N SER A 169 15.70 22.93 12.03
CA SER A 169 16.85 22.03 12.04
C SER A 169 17.49 21.95 13.44
N ASN A 170 17.99 20.79 13.84
CA ASN A 170 18.71 20.61 15.11
C ASN A 170 17.93 21.10 16.35
N CYS A 171 16.60 21.03 16.33
CA CYS A 171 15.75 21.54 17.39
C CYS A 171 15.25 20.42 18.32
N ALA A 172 14.70 20.81 19.47
CA ALA A 172 14.03 19.91 20.40
C ALA A 172 12.66 20.46 20.80
N PHE A 173 11.61 19.69 20.57
CA PHE A 173 10.26 19.97 21.03
C PHE A 173 9.94 19.03 22.18
N GLU A 174 9.77 19.59 23.38
CA GLU A 174 9.64 18.79 24.59
C GLU A 174 8.46 19.24 25.45
N GLN A 175 7.69 18.28 25.98
CA GLN A 175 6.63 18.59 26.96
C GLN A 175 5.61 19.62 26.46
N ASN A 176 5.29 19.61 25.16
CA ASN A 176 4.29 20.49 24.57
C ASN A 176 2.91 19.84 24.51
N ALA A 177 1.87 20.65 24.70
CA ALA A 177 0.48 20.25 24.51
C ALA A 177 0.15 20.20 23.01
N PHE A 178 -0.86 19.39 22.66
CA PHE A 178 -1.43 19.27 21.33
C PHE A 178 -0.50 18.72 20.24
N ALA A 179 0.50 19.48 19.78
CA ALA A 179 1.50 19.04 18.81
C ALA A 179 2.76 19.91 18.91
N GLY A 180 3.94 19.32 18.71
CA GLY A 180 5.19 20.07 18.54
C GLY A 180 5.11 21.02 17.35
N ILE A 181 4.87 20.49 16.14
CA ILE A 181 4.58 21.30 14.95
C ILE A 181 3.22 20.91 14.37
N HIS A 182 2.36 21.90 14.17
CA HIS A 182 1.07 21.76 13.50
C HIS A 182 1.02 22.61 12.23
N ALA A 183 0.82 21.98 11.07
CA ALA A 183 0.59 22.67 9.80
C ALA A 183 -0.70 22.15 9.14
N ASP A 184 -1.71 23.01 8.98
CA ASP A 184 -3.08 22.60 8.64
C ASP A 184 -3.57 22.99 7.24
N GLY A 185 -2.73 23.72 6.48
CA GLY A 185 -3.03 24.21 5.13
C GLY A 185 -1.95 23.88 4.11
N ASP A 186 -2.35 23.52 2.90
CA ASP A 186 -1.44 23.14 1.81
C ASP A 186 -0.67 24.33 1.19
N ALA A 187 -1.03 25.57 1.54
CA ALA A 187 -0.34 26.78 1.07
C ALA A 187 1.00 27.02 1.78
N SER A 188 1.22 26.40 2.95
CA SER A 188 2.46 26.54 3.69
C SER A 188 3.52 25.53 3.24
N THR A 189 4.79 25.87 3.42
CA THR A 189 5.92 24.95 3.27
C THR A 189 6.58 24.77 4.63
N VAL A 190 6.79 23.52 5.06
CA VAL A 190 7.43 23.19 6.32
C VAL A 190 8.53 22.18 6.04
N THR A 191 9.76 22.49 6.46
CA THR A 191 10.90 21.56 6.41
C THR A 191 11.42 21.31 7.82
N VAL A 192 11.61 20.05 8.19
CA VAL A 192 12.07 19.64 9.53
C VAL A 192 13.16 18.60 9.38
N GLU A 193 14.36 18.88 9.89
CA GLU A 193 15.54 18.01 9.79
C GLU A 193 16.21 17.89 11.17
N THR A 194 16.83 16.75 11.47
CA THR A 194 17.67 16.54 12.67
C THR A 194 17.02 17.04 13.97
N THR A 195 15.72 16.81 14.14
CA THR A 195 14.93 17.41 15.24
C THR A 195 14.31 16.32 16.11
N SER A 196 14.30 16.54 17.43
CA SER A 196 13.67 15.64 18.40
C SER A 196 12.28 16.13 18.83
N PHE A 197 11.39 15.17 19.04
CA PHE A 197 10.06 15.35 19.61
C PHE A 197 9.90 14.34 20.75
N THR A 198 9.97 14.82 21.99
CA THR A 198 9.96 13.98 23.20
C THR A 198 8.93 14.48 24.22
N ASP A 199 8.22 13.58 24.91
CA ASP A 199 7.24 13.92 25.94
C ASP A 199 6.16 14.93 25.49
N ASN A 200 5.85 15.04 24.19
CA ASN A 200 4.74 15.86 23.72
C ASN A 200 3.44 15.04 23.70
N GLU A 201 2.29 15.71 23.58
CA GLU A 201 1.05 14.99 23.27
C GLU A 201 1.12 14.35 21.87
N LEU A 202 1.56 15.11 20.86
CA LEU A 202 1.91 14.62 19.53
C LEU A 202 3.21 15.27 19.05
N PRO A 203 4.05 14.57 18.28
CA PRO A 203 5.23 15.17 17.69
C PRO A 203 4.85 16.16 16.58
N LEU A 204 4.12 15.66 15.58
CA LEU A 204 3.82 16.36 14.33
C LEU A 204 2.37 16.14 13.94
N ARG A 205 1.71 17.21 13.54
CA ARG A 205 0.36 17.20 13.00
C ARG A 205 0.34 17.95 11.67
N LEU A 206 0.32 17.25 10.55
CA LEU A 206 0.65 17.84 9.24
C LEU A 206 -0.35 17.45 8.14
N ARG A 207 -0.46 18.27 7.09
CA ARG A 207 -1.07 17.85 5.83
C ARG A 207 -0.11 16.91 5.07
N PRO A 208 -0.61 16.00 4.22
CA PRO A 208 0.24 15.07 3.48
C PRO A 208 1.32 15.72 2.62
N ASN A 209 1.05 16.91 2.06
CA ASN A 209 2.04 17.65 1.26
C ASN A 209 3.24 18.14 2.09
N HIS A 210 3.16 18.16 3.42
CA HIS A 210 4.29 18.50 4.29
C HIS A 210 5.15 17.28 4.65
N PHE A 211 4.67 16.05 4.44
CA PHE A 211 5.44 14.85 4.79
C PHE A 211 6.75 14.75 4.00
N VAL A 212 6.80 15.30 2.78
CA VAL A 212 8.01 15.33 1.93
C VAL A 212 9.06 16.33 2.41
N GLY A 213 8.70 17.24 3.33
CA GLY A 213 9.63 18.20 3.93
C GLY A 213 10.31 17.67 5.20
N LEU A 214 10.05 16.41 5.58
CA LEU A 214 10.65 15.79 6.75
C LEU A 214 11.98 15.11 6.36
N GLY A 215 13.01 15.32 7.17
CA GLY A 215 14.24 14.53 7.14
C GLY A 215 14.00 13.09 7.59
N ASP A 216 14.95 12.20 7.32
CA ASP A 216 14.91 10.78 7.71
C ASP A 216 15.62 10.49 9.05
N ASP A 217 15.99 11.55 9.77
CA ASP A 217 16.79 11.54 10.99
C ASP A 217 16.09 12.16 12.22
N LEU A 218 14.79 12.45 12.11
CA LEU A 218 13.97 12.89 13.23
C LEU A 218 13.91 11.83 14.34
N VAL A 219 13.97 12.30 15.58
CA VAL A 219 13.80 11.47 16.78
C VAL A 219 12.39 11.70 17.31
N ILE A 220 11.52 10.70 17.18
CA ILE A 220 10.15 10.73 17.71
C ILE A 220 10.05 9.61 18.74
N SER A 221 9.95 9.98 20.02
CA SER A 221 9.94 9.00 21.11
C SER A 221 9.25 9.56 22.35
N GLU A 222 8.61 8.69 23.12
CA GLU A 222 8.05 9.02 24.44
C GLU A 222 6.97 10.11 24.40
N ASN A 223 6.39 10.38 23.22
CA ASN A 223 5.19 11.19 23.13
C ASN A 223 3.98 10.35 23.58
N ASP A 224 2.88 11.00 23.99
CA ASP A 224 1.63 10.30 24.30
C ASP A 224 1.18 9.44 23.07
N ALA A 225 1.54 9.90 21.87
CA ALA A 225 1.45 9.15 20.63
C ALA A 225 2.65 9.41 19.68
N ASP A 226 3.50 8.40 19.49
CA ASP A 226 4.67 8.43 18.57
C ASP A 226 4.27 8.18 17.10
N HIS A 227 3.40 9.04 16.57
CA HIS A 227 3.07 9.05 15.14
C HIS A 227 2.86 10.46 14.61
N ILE A 228 3.11 10.63 13.31
CA ILE A 228 2.77 11.84 12.57
C ILE A 228 1.28 11.78 12.24
N LEU A 229 0.50 12.72 12.77
CA LEU A 229 -0.94 12.75 12.58
C LEU A 229 -1.34 13.54 11.34
N MET A 230 -1.99 12.87 10.38
CA MET A 230 -2.51 13.53 9.19
C MET A 230 -3.72 14.42 9.53
N THR A 231 -3.70 15.65 9.02
CA THR A 231 -4.83 16.59 9.09
C THR A 231 -5.61 16.70 7.78
N GLY A 232 -6.78 17.33 7.84
CA GLY A 232 -7.69 17.52 6.71
C GLY A 232 -8.87 16.54 6.71
N SER A 233 -9.97 16.92 6.07
CA SER A 233 -11.20 16.11 5.98
C SER A 233 -11.20 15.13 4.79
N ALA A 234 -10.42 15.45 3.76
CA ALA A 234 -9.95 14.62 2.65
C ALA A 234 -8.77 15.39 2.04
N SER A 235 -7.65 14.72 1.77
CA SER A 235 -6.41 15.42 1.44
C SER A 235 -5.86 14.97 0.09
N THR A 236 -5.60 15.95 -0.78
CA THR A 236 -4.91 15.73 -2.05
C THR A 236 -3.41 15.83 -1.82
N VAL A 237 -2.68 14.78 -2.23
CA VAL A 237 -1.22 14.81 -2.31
C VAL A 237 -0.85 15.30 -3.70
N SER A 238 -0.35 16.52 -3.78
CA SER A 238 0.00 17.21 -5.03
C SER A 238 1.49 17.55 -5.12
N LEU A 239 2.27 17.25 -4.08
CA LEU A 239 3.72 17.47 -4.06
C LEU A 239 4.45 16.13 -4.12
N SER A 240 5.20 15.92 -5.19
CA SER A 240 6.04 14.72 -5.35
C SER A 240 7.18 14.72 -4.33
N GLY A 241 7.54 13.53 -3.85
CA GLY A 241 8.65 13.38 -2.92
C GLY A 241 8.62 12.06 -2.17
N THR A 242 9.47 11.97 -1.16
CA THR A 242 9.60 10.79 -0.31
C THR A 242 8.97 11.06 1.05
N TRP A 243 8.15 10.14 1.54
CA TRP A 243 7.73 10.11 2.94
C TRP A 243 8.75 9.24 3.70
N PRO A 244 9.53 9.80 4.65
CA PRO A 244 10.53 9.04 5.39
C PRO A 244 9.95 7.89 6.23
N GLY A 245 10.84 7.07 6.79
CA GLY A 245 10.51 5.83 7.53
C GLY A 245 9.90 6.05 8.92
N TYR A 246 8.77 6.76 9.01
CA TYR A 246 8.05 7.01 10.27
C TYR A 246 6.67 6.34 10.33
N THR A 247 6.03 6.40 11.50
CA THR A 247 4.63 6.06 11.66
C THR A 247 3.73 7.24 11.29
N TYR A 248 2.83 7.06 10.34
CA TYR A 248 1.85 8.03 9.89
C TYR A 248 0.44 7.55 10.23
N ARG A 249 -0.36 8.40 10.89
CA ARG A 249 -1.77 8.13 11.17
C ARG A 249 -2.64 8.80 10.12
N ILE A 250 -3.17 8.01 9.19
CA ILE A 250 -4.00 8.44 8.08
C ILE A 250 -5.48 8.39 8.50
N THR A 251 -6.05 9.55 8.79
CA THR A 251 -7.37 9.66 9.42
C THR A 251 -8.55 9.73 8.44
N ARG A 252 -8.27 9.96 7.14
CA ARG A 252 -9.26 10.23 6.08
C ARG A 252 -8.74 9.75 4.72
N ASP A 253 -9.59 9.86 3.71
CA ASP A 253 -9.25 9.54 2.33
C ASP A 253 -8.09 10.41 1.80
N LEU A 254 -7.20 9.77 1.06
CA LEU A 254 -6.06 10.35 0.37
C LEU A 254 -6.24 10.22 -1.15
N SER A 255 -6.13 11.34 -1.87
CA SER A 255 -6.03 11.36 -3.33
C SER A 255 -4.61 11.72 -3.73
N VAL A 256 -3.84 10.77 -4.25
CA VAL A 256 -2.46 10.98 -4.71
C VAL A 256 -2.47 11.41 -6.17
N GLN A 257 -2.06 12.65 -6.44
CA GLN A 257 -1.97 13.29 -7.75
C GLN A 257 -0.53 13.72 -8.07
N ALA A 258 0.44 13.07 -7.43
CA ALA A 258 1.87 13.32 -7.57
C ALA A 258 2.67 12.01 -7.45
N ASP A 259 3.98 12.07 -7.67
CA ASP A 259 4.87 10.92 -7.55
C ASP A 259 5.35 10.77 -6.11
N ILE A 260 4.84 9.75 -5.41
CA ILE A 260 5.16 9.51 -3.99
C ILE A 260 5.97 8.24 -3.82
N THR A 261 7.09 8.36 -3.11
CA THR A 261 7.83 7.22 -2.57
C THR A 261 7.59 7.11 -1.06
N ILE A 262 7.23 5.93 -0.58
CA ILE A 262 7.18 5.61 0.85
C ILE A 262 8.47 4.87 1.20
N ALA A 263 9.32 5.47 2.03
CA ALA A 263 10.63 4.91 2.37
C ALA A 263 10.52 3.66 3.25
N ALA A 264 11.56 2.82 3.19
CA ALA A 264 11.73 1.65 4.02
C ALA A 264 11.54 1.96 5.51
N GLY A 265 10.91 1.04 6.25
CA GLY A 265 10.61 1.20 7.68
C GLY A 265 9.36 2.02 8.01
N ALA A 266 8.75 2.71 7.04
CA ALA A 266 7.52 3.47 7.28
C ALA A 266 6.34 2.57 7.70
N THR A 267 5.48 3.09 8.56
CA THR A 267 4.20 2.47 8.94
C THR A 267 3.06 3.44 8.69
N LEU A 268 2.09 3.06 7.86
CA LEU A 268 0.88 3.85 7.62
C LEU A 268 -0.30 3.15 8.31
N GLU A 269 -0.89 3.85 9.27
CA GLU A 269 -2.03 3.37 10.05
C GLU A 269 -3.30 4.09 9.63
N PHE A 270 -4.24 3.34 9.08
CA PHE A 270 -5.47 3.87 8.50
C PHE A 270 -6.62 3.83 9.50
N ALA A 271 -7.29 4.97 9.67
CA ALA A 271 -8.56 5.02 10.37
C ALA A 271 -9.64 4.24 9.61
N GLN A 272 -10.75 3.96 10.30
CA GLN A 272 -11.86 3.23 9.71
C GLN A 272 -12.29 3.82 8.37
N ASP A 273 -12.44 2.95 7.37
CA ASP A 273 -12.89 3.28 6.01
C ASP A 273 -11.99 4.23 5.20
N ALA A 274 -10.84 4.66 5.73
CA ALA A 274 -9.92 5.52 4.99
C ALA A 274 -9.39 4.78 3.75
N ARG A 275 -9.35 5.49 2.62
CA ARG A 275 -8.90 4.99 1.33
C ARG A 275 -7.72 5.78 0.80
N VAL A 276 -6.85 5.11 0.05
CA VAL A 276 -5.87 5.77 -0.82
C VAL A 276 -6.28 5.56 -2.26
N THR A 277 -6.34 6.63 -3.05
CA THR A 277 -6.56 6.59 -4.49
C THR A 277 -5.36 7.21 -5.21
N ILE A 278 -4.74 6.44 -6.09
CA ILE A 278 -3.70 6.89 -7.01
C ILE A 278 -4.40 7.33 -8.29
N ALA A 279 -4.38 8.64 -8.55
CA ALA A 279 -5.14 9.25 -9.62
C ALA A 279 -4.56 8.92 -11.00
N ALA A 280 -5.45 8.78 -11.98
CA ALA A 280 -5.08 8.61 -13.38
C ALA A 280 -4.11 9.71 -13.86
N ASP A 281 -3.13 9.31 -14.67
CA ASP A 281 -2.16 10.15 -15.41
C ASP A 281 -1.31 11.14 -14.60
N THR A 282 -1.52 11.27 -13.29
CA THR A 282 -0.87 12.28 -12.43
C THR A 282 -0.30 11.69 -11.15
N GLY A 283 -0.90 10.63 -10.60
CA GLY A 283 -0.41 9.96 -9.41
C GLY A 283 0.50 8.79 -9.73
N SER A 284 1.53 8.59 -8.91
CA SER A 284 2.21 7.31 -8.80
C SER A 284 2.61 6.99 -7.36
N LEU A 285 2.69 5.70 -7.05
CA LEU A 285 3.05 5.22 -5.71
C LEU A 285 4.15 4.17 -5.78
N ASN A 286 5.28 4.47 -5.17
CA ASN A 286 6.40 3.55 -4.96
C ASN A 286 6.56 3.23 -3.47
N ILE A 287 6.13 2.06 -3.02
CA ILE A 287 6.40 1.56 -1.66
C ILE A 287 7.76 0.85 -1.70
N ALA A 288 8.78 1.50 -1.14
CA ALA A 288 10.19 1.13 -1.28
C ALA A 288 10.73 0.45 -0.01
N GLY A 289 10.06 -0.60 0.46
CA GLY A 289 10.54 -1.42 1.57
C GLY A 289 11.80 -2.21 1.22
N THR A 290 12.49 -2.68 2.25
CA THR A 290 13.59 -3.65 2.14
C THR A 290 13.33 -4.88 3.00
N GLU A 291 14.11 -5.94 2.79
CA GLU A 291 14.05 -7.16 3.63
C GLU A 291 14.28 -6.84 5.13
N SER A 292 15.20 -5.93 5.45
CA SER A 292 15.49 -5.54 6.83
C SER A 292 14.55 -4.48 7.39
N ALA A 293 13.88 -3.71 6.53
CA ALA A 293 13.01 -2.60 6.90
C ALA A 293 11.81 -2.51 5.93
N ARG A 294 10.85 -3.40 6.16
CA ARG A 294 9.58 -3.43 5.43
C ARG A 294 8.73 -2.19 5.69
N VAL A 295 7.91 -1.83 4.71
CA VAL A 295 6.84 -0.84 4.89
C VAL A 295 5.58 -1.56 5.38
N THR A 296 4.88 -1.01 6.37
CA THR A 296 3.63 -1.61 6.89
C THR A 296 2.43 -0.70 6.61
N LEU A 297 1.35 -1.25 6.05
CA LEU A 297 0.07 -0.60 5.84
C LEU A 297 -1.00 -1.40 6.57
N GLN A 298 -1.68 -0.80 7.53
CA GLN A 298 -2.63 -1.52 8.39
C GLN A 298 -3.77 -0.64 8.92
N ALA A 299 -4.90 -1.26 9.28
CA ALA A 299 -5.95 -0.59 10.03
C ALA A 299 -5.51 -0.30 11.47
N VAL A 300 -5.89 0.86 11.99
CA VAL A 300 -5.64 1.26 13.40
C VAL A 300 -6.31 0.31 14.39
N ASN A 301 -7.51 -0.17 14.08
CA ASN A 301 -8.26 -1.09 14.94
C ASN A 301 -7.78 -2.54 14.83
N GLY A 302 -6.89 -2.86 13.86
CA GLY A 302 -6.44 -4.22 13.59
C GLY A 302 -7.52 -5.17 13.07
N GLU A 303 -8.69 -4.67 12.68
CA GLU A 303 -9.81 -5.51 12.23
C GLU A 303 -9.70 -5.78 10.73
N ARG A 304 -9.98 -7.02 10.29
CA ARG A 304 -10.09 -7.37 8.87
C ARG A 304 -11.11 -6.44 8.19
N GLY A 305 -10.70 -5.75 7.12
CA GLY A 305 -11.53 -4.74 6.45
C GLY A 305 -11.65 -3.42 7.21
N GLY A 306 -10.79 -3.17 8.20
CA GLY A 306 -10.77 -1.95 9.00
C GLY A 306 -10.40 -0.69 8.21
N TRP A 307 -9.89 -0.81 6.98
CA TRP A 307 -9.71 0.33 6.06
C TRP A 307 -10.06 -0.07 4.61
N GLY A 308 -10.17 0.93 3.72
CA GLY A 308 -10.67 0.71 2.37
C GLY A 308 -9.66 0.09 1.40
N GLY A 309 -8.35 0.29 1.62
CA GLY A 309 -7.28 -0.19 0.74
C GLY A 309 -6.59 0.91 -0.07
N ILE A 310 -5.82 0.49 -1.08
CA ILE A 310 -5.25 1.34 -2.13
C ILE A 310 -5.95 1.05 -3.46
N HIS A 311 -6.39 2.11 -4.16
CA HIS A 311 -6.95 2.02 -5.51
C HIS A 311 -6.04 2.69 -6.52
N PHE A 312 -5.57 1.94 -7.51
CA PHE A 312 -4.91 2.45 -8.70
C PHE A 312 -5.96 2.69 -9.79
N GLU A 313 -6.43 3.93 -9.89
CA GLU A 313 -7.50 4.35 -10.81
C GLU A 313 -6.94 4.68 -12.18
N ASN A 314 -6.90 3.70 -13.10
CA ASN A 314 -6.27 3.86 -14.41
C ASN A 314 -4.84 4.46 -14.33
N ALA A 315 -4.12 4.15 -13.25
CA ALA A 315 -2.82 4.72 -12.93
C ALA A 315 -1.73 4.05 -13.78
N SER A 316 -1.25 4.77 -14.79
CA SER A 316 -0.44 4.21 -15.89
C SER A 316 1.08 4.31 -15.70
N SER A 317 1.52 4.96 -14.62
CA SER A 317 2.94 5.18 -14.33
C SER A 317 3.70 3.88 -14.08
N THR A 318 4.91 3.76 -14.65
CA THR A 318 5.83 2.66 -14.36
C THR A 318 6.45 2.75 -12.96
N ASN A 319 6.28 3.87 -12.26
CA ASN A 319 6.72 4.03 -10.88
C ASN A 319 5.76 3.38 -9.86
N ASN A 320 4.61 2.87 -10.31
CA ASN A 320 3.69 2.13 -9.47
C ASN A 320 4.30 0.78 -9.07
N ARG A 321 4.92 0.75 -7.88
CA ARG A 321 5.63 -0.42 -7.37
C ARG A 321 5.39 -0.61 -5.88
N ILE A 322 5.24 -1.86 -5.46
CA ILE A 322 5.15 -2.24 -4.05
C ILE A 322 6.23 -3.30 -3.80
N SER A 323 7.22 -2.98 -2.97
CA SER A 323 8.34 -3.88 -2.66
C SER A 323 8.50 -4.03 -1.15
N HIS A 324 8.66 -5.28 -0.67
CA HIS A 324 8.88 -5.60 0.75
C HIS A 324 7.91 -4.89 1.70
N ALA A 325 6.61 -5.01 1.42
CA ALA A 325 5.57 -4.43 2.26
C ALA A 325 4.79 -5.51 3.06
N LEU A 326 4.14 -5.09 4.14
CA LEU A 326 2.94 -5.75 4.66
C LEU A 326 1.73 -4.88 4.34
N ILE A 327 0.73 -5.49 3.72
CA ILE A 327 -0.58 -4.89 3.52
C ILE A 327 -1.58 -5.75 4.29
N ALA A 328 -2.08 -5.20 5.40
CA ALA A 328 -2.97 -5.90 6.30
C ALA A 328 -4.29 -5.17 6.53
N HIS A 329 -5.34 -5.93 6.86
CA HIS A 329 -6.61 -5.39 7.35
C HIS A 329 -7.39 -4.50 6.36
N GLY A 330 -7.04 -4.53 5.06
CA GLY A 330 -7.66 -3.71 4.02
C GLY A 330 -8.90 -4.34 3.38
N GLY A 331 -9.49 -3.63 2.42
CA GLY A 331 -10.58 -4.15 1.57
C GLY A 331 -12.00 -3.98 2.12
N GLY A 332 -12.20 -3.20 3.18
CA GLY A 332 -13.52 -3.02 3.80
C GLY A 332 -14.51 -2.26 2.91
N LYS A 333 -14.19 -1.00 2.59
CA LYS A 333 -15.08 -0.06 1.87
C LYS A 333 -14.82 -0.01 0.37
N ALA A 334 -15.89 -0.06 -0.43
CA ALA A 334 -15.79 0.08 -1.88
C ALA A 334 -15.45 1.50 -2.37
N TYR A 335 -14.77 1.57 -3.51
CA TYR A 335 -14.36 2.80 -4.19
C TYR A 335 -15.48 3.44 -5.01
N SER A 336 -16.47 2.66 -5.43
CA SER A 336 -17.64 3.14 -6.19
C SER A 336 -18.95 2.56 -5.63
N GLY A 337 -20.08 2.92 -6.25
CA GLY A 337 -21.37 2.30 -5.94
C GLY A 337 -21.44 0.81 -6.33
N ASN A 338 -20.47 0.30 -7.10
CA ASN A 338 -20.28 -1.12 -7.31
C ASN A 338 -19.55 -1.73 -6.09
N GLY A 339 -20.22 -2.62 -5.37
CA GLY A 339 -19.67 -3.30 -4.19
C GLY A 339 -18.41 -4.13 -4.47
N ASP A 340 -18.18 -4.51 -5.73
CA ASP A 340 -17.01 -5.28 -6.14
C ASP A 340 -15.76 -4.42 -6.37
N ALA A 341 -15.91 -3.10 -6.47
CA ALA A 341 -14.79 -2.18 -6.64
C ALA A 341 -14.08 -1.97 -5.29
N ARG A 342 -13.49 -3.02 -4.72
CA ARG A 342 -12.77 -3.01 -3.44
C ARG A 342 -11.70 -4.10 -3.39
N GLY A 343 -10.83 -3.98 -2.40
CA GLY A 343 -9.70 -4.87 -2.10
C GLY A 343 -8.65 -4.10 -1.30
N ALA A 344 -7.75 -4.79 -0.60
CA ALA A 344 -6.63 -4.12 0.08
C ALA A 344 -5.73 -3.41 -0.93
N VAL A 345 -5.52 -4.02 -2.09
CA VAL A 345 -5.08 -3.37 -3.33
C VAL A 345 -6.09 -3.65 -4.43
N PHE A 346 -6.67 -2.59 -5.00
CA PHE A 346 -7.59 -2.63 -6.12
C PHE A 346 -6.99 -1.87 -7.31
N ILE A 347 -6.98 -2.49 -8.48
CA ILE A 347 -6.43 -1.87 -9.70
C ILE A 347 -7.37 -2.12 -10.88
N ASP A 348 -7.78 -1.04 -11.53
CA ASP A 348 -8.66 -1.05 -12.69
C ASP A 348 -8.22 -0.04 -13.76
N GLY A 349 -8.91 -0.02 -14.89
CA GLY A 349 -8.52 0.81 -16.04
C GLY A 349 -7.50 0.12 -16.95
N ASP A 350 -7.65 0.30 -18.25
CA ASP A 350 -6.92 -0.45 -19.28
C ASP A 350 -5.48 0.06 -19.49
N ALA A 351 -5.14 1.23 -18.97
CA ALA A 351 -3.78 1.76 -18.98
C ALA A 351 -3.00 1.47 -17.68
N SER A 352 -3.66 0.89 -16.67
CA SER A 352 -3.07 0.70 -15.35
C SER A 352 -1.84 -0.21 -15.35
N ARG A 353 -0.83 0.18 -14.58
CA ARG A 353 0.40 -0.60 -14.35
C ARG A 353 0.69 -0.70 -12.87
N LEU A 354 1.09 -1.89 -12.42
CA LEU A 354 1.53 -2.14 -11.04
C LEU A 354 2.47 -3.35 -10.98
N THR A 355 3.62 -3.17 -10.33
CA THR A 355 4.55 -4.26 -10.00
C THR A 355 4.58 -4.47 -8.49
N ILE A 356 4.40 -5.72 -8.04
CA ILE A 356 4.42 -6.10 -6.62
C ILE A 356 5.46 -7.19 -6.41
N GLU A 357 6.39 -6.96 -5.50
CA GLU A 357 7.51 -7.86 -5.25
C GLU A 357 7.71 -8.06 -3.74
N ASN A 358 8.00 -9.29 -3.33
CA ASN A 358 8.39 -9.63 -1.95
C ASN A 358 7.44 -9.09 -0.86
N THR A 359 6.13 -9.07 -1.14
CA THR A 359 5.13 -8.42 -0.29
C THR A 359 4.24 -9.45 0.41
N THR A 360 3.85 -9.17 1.65
CA THR A 360 2.89 -9.98 2.40
C THR A 360 1.52 -9.30 2.42
N PHE A 361 0.49 -10.03 2.03
CA PHE A 361 -0.91 -9.64 2.20
C PHE A 361 -1.52 -10.48 3.32
N ASP A 362 -1.89 -9.85 4.43
CA ASP A 362 -2.40 -10.58 5.60
C ASP A 362 -3.77 -10.09 6.07
N ASN A 363 -4.68 -11.01 6.35
CA ASN A 363 -5.94 -10.70 7.02
C ASN A 363 -6.76 -9.58 6.35
N ASN A 364 -6.84 -9.60 5.02
CA ASN A 364 -7.62 -8.63 4.23
C ASN A 364 -9.05 -9.13 3.94
N ASP A 365 -10.01 -8.20 3.95
CA ASP A 365 -11.40 -8.47 3.54
C ASP A 365 -11.56 -8.38 2.01
N TYR A 366 -12.60 -9.04 1.50
CA TYR A 366 -12.94 -9.14 0.08
C TYR A 366 -11.83 -9.70 -0.80
N ALA A 367 -10.78 -8.95 -1.11
CA ALA A 367 -9.62 -9.40 -1.87
C ALA A 367 -8.35 -8.74 -1.33
N ALA A 368 -7.28 -9.51 -1.14
CA ALA A 368 -5.96 -8.95 -0.88
C ALA A 368 -5.45 -8.17 -2.09
N LEU A 369 -5.42 -8.81 -3.26
CA LEU A 369 -5.21 -8.16 -4.55
C LEU A 369 -6.41 -8.37 -5.48
N HIS A 370 -7.01 -7.28 -5.95
CA HIS A 370 -8.06 -7.28 -6.96
C HIS A 370 -7.55 -6.60 -8.25
N ALA A 371 -7.04 -7.42 -9.18
CA ALA A 371 -6.57 -7.02 -10.49
C ALA A 371 -7.71 -7.02 -11.53
N ALA A 372 -8.56 -5.99 -11.50
CA ALA A 372 -9.75 -5.88 -12.32
C ALA A 372 -9.51 -5.36 -13.75
N THR A 373 -8.30 -4.89 -14.05
CA THR A 373 -7.91 -4.36 -15.36
C THR A 373 -7.98 -5.41 -16.48
N ARG A 374 -8.49 -5.02 -17.66
CA ARG A 374 -8.60 -5.93 -18.82
C ARG A 374 -7.30 -5.98 -19.62
N GLU A 375 -6.75 -4.81 -19.93
CA GLU A 375 -5.58 -4.68 -20.80
C GLU A 375 -4.33 -4.15 -20.09
N GLY A 376 -4.46 -3.71 -18.83
CA GLY A 376 -3.35 -3.24 -18.01
C GLY A 376 -2.30 -4.31 -17.74
N GLU A 377 -1.29 -3.93 -16.97
CA GLU A 377 -0.15 -4.77 -16.63
C GLU A 377 0.00 -4.86 -15.11
N VAL A 378 -0.24 -6.05 -14.56
CA VAL A 378 -0.02 -6.35 -13.16
C VAL A 378 0.99 -7.48 -13.04
N ASN A 379 2.16 -7.19 -12.47
CA ASN A 379 3.21 -8.18 -12.23
C ASN A 379 3.35 -8.45 -10.74
N VAL A 380 3.40 -9.72 -10.32
CA VAL A 380 3.49 -10.11 -8.90
C VAL A 380 4.49 -11.26 -8.72
N SER A 381 5.47 -11.10 -7.83
CA SER A 381 6.47 -12.14 -7.53
C SER A 381 6.90 -12.14 -6.06
N GLY A 382 7.45 -13.27 -5.59
CA GLY A 382 8.01 -13.43 -4.24
C GLY A 382 7.05 -13.10 -3.09
N SER A 383 5.74 -13.05 -3.35
CA SER A 383 4.74 -12.50 -2.44
C SER A 383 3.92 -13.59 -1.76
N THR A 384 3.50 -13.34 -0.53
CA THR A 384 2.73 -14.27 0.29
C THR A 384 1.34 -13.71 0.58
N PHE A 385 0.31 -14.53 0.38
CA PHE A 385 -1.08 -14.21 0.71
C PHE A 385 -1.53 -15.11 1.87
N SER A 386 -1.69 -14.53 3.06
CA SER A 386 -2.12 -15.24 4.27
C SER A 386 -3.42 -14.74 4.86
N ASN A 387 -4.28 -15.65 5.34
CA ASN A 387 -5.48 -15.30 6.10
C ASN A 387 -6.44 -14.32 5.38
N ASN A 388 -6.46 -14.25 4.05
CA ASN A 388 -7.32 -13.32 3.32
C ASN A 388 -8.66 -13.97 2.95
N ALA A 389 -9.71 -13.17 2.80
CA ALA A 389 -11.00 -13.66 2.30
C ALA A 389 -10.86 -14.25 0.87
N ASN A 390 -10.23 -13.49 -0.03
CA ASN A 390 -9.71 -13.98 -1.31
C ASN A 390 -8.28 -13.46 -1.47
N PRO A 391 -7.28 -14.32 -1.73
CA PRO A 391 -5.90 -13.87 -1.90
C PRO A 391 -5.75 -13.05 -3.17
N LEU A 392 -6.34 -13.52 -4.28
CA LEU A 392 -6.19 -12.90 -5.59
C LEU A 392 -7.48 -13.03 -6.41
N LEU A 393 -8.11 -11.90 -6.74
CA LEU A 393 -9.18 -11.78 -7.74
C LEU A 393 -8.63 -11.10 -8.99
N THR A 394 -8.83 -11.67 -10.18
CA THR A 394 -8.15 -11.20 -11.39
C THR A 394 -8.93 -11.42 -12.69
N ARG A 395 -8.42 -10.83 -13.77
CA ARG A 395 -8.81 -11.09 -15.16
C ARG A 395 -7.84 -12.05 -15.86
N PRO A 396 -8.28 -12.80 -16.88
CA PRO A 396 -7.43 -13.76 -17.60
C PRO A 396 -6.12 -13.18 -18.12
N ASN A 397 -6.15 -11.94 -18.64
CA ASN A 397 -4.99 -11.25 -19.21
C ASN A 397 -3.87 -10.96 -18.21
N GLN A 398 -4.14 -10.98 -16.89
CA GLN A 398 -3.16 -10.62 -15.87
C GLN A 398 -2.40 -11.82 -15.31
N ILE A 399 -2.94 -13.03 -15.43
CA ILE A 399 -2.37 -14.22 -14.76
C ILE A 399 -0.93 -14.51 -15.20
N GLY A 400 -0.58 -14.26 -16.47
CA GLY A 400 0.80 -14.44 -16.93
C GLY A 400 1.82 -13.46 -16.33
N GLY A 401 1.39 -12.39 -15.66
CA GLY A 401 2.25 -11.49 -14.89
C GLY A 401 2.50 -11.97 -13.46
N PHE A 402 1.84 -13.05 -13.02
CA PHE A 402 2.02 -13.61 -11.69
C PHE A 402 3.07 -14.72 -11.75
N SER A 403 4.02 -14.70 -10.82
CA SER A 403 5.07 -15.71 -10.73
C SER A 403 4.56 -17.00 -10.08
N ALA A 404 5.22 -18.13 -10.36
CA ALA A 404 4.88 -19.42 -9.76
C ALA A 404 5.31 -19.52 -8.27
N ASP A 405 6.16 -18.61 -7.80
CA ASP A 405 6.69 -18.57 -6.43
C ASP A 405 5.76 -17.92 -5.40
N LEU A 406 4.54 -17.55 -5.79
CA LEU A 406 3.55 -16.98 -4.88
C LEU A 406 3.07 -18.02 -3.88
N ALA A 407 3.04 -17.64 -2.60
CA ALA A 407 2.62 -18.51 -1.50
C ALA A 407 1.20 -18.18 -1.02
N PHE A 408 0.41 -19.20 -0.68
CA PHE A 408 -0.99 -19.06 -0.28
C PHE A 408 -1.28 -19.84 1.01
N VAL A 409 -1.47 -19.15 2.12
CA VAL A 409 -1.54 -19.77 3.46
C VAL A 409 -2.86 -19.41 4.15
N ASP A 410 -3.65 -20.40 4.54
CA ASP A 410 -4.83 -20.22 5.38
C ASP A 410 -5.84 -19.13 4.90
N ASN A 411 -5.95 -18.89 3.59
CA ASN A 411 -6.97 -18.00 3.05
C ASN A 411 -8.35 -18.68 3.07
N ASP A 412 -9.42 -17.92 3.22
CA ASP A 412 -10.79 -18.47 3.22
C ASP A 412 -11.11 -19.11 1.85
N ARG A 413 -10.65 -18.47 0.76
CA ARG A 413 -10.58 -19.06 -0.58
C ARG A 413 -9.13 -19.33 -0.97
N GLN A 414 -8.70 -20.58 -0.96
CA GLN A 414 -7.37 -21.00 -1.43
C GLN A 414 -7.34 -21.17 -2.95
N ALA A 415 -7.41 -20.06 -3.70
CA ALA A 415 -7.34 -20.06 -5.16
C ALA A 415 -6.94 -18.70 -5.77
N VAL A 416 -6.31 -18.73 -6.94
CA VAL A 416 -6.23 -17.56 -7.84
C VAL A 416 -7.54 -17.50 -8.63
N THR A 417 -8.39 -16.51 -8.38
CA THR A 417 -9.76 -16.50 -8.92
C THR A 417 -9.90 -15.59 -10.13
N VAL A 418 -10.27 -16.16 -11.28
CA VAL A 418 -10.72 -15.43 -12.46
C VAL A 418 -12.15 -14.92 -12.22
N PHE A 419 -12.33 -13.60 -12.17
CA PHE A 419 -13.56 -12.95 -11.73
C PHE A 419 -14.15 -12.00 -12.79
N TYR A 420 -15.49 -11.90 -12.81
CA TYR A 420 -16.25 -10.90 -13.55
C TYR A 420 -17.48 -10.47 -12.74
N ASN A 421 -17.77 -9.17 -12.71
CA ASN A 421 -18.77 -8.54 -11.84
C ASN A 421 -20.24 -8.63 -12.32
N ASN A 422 -20.55 -9.34 -13.41
CA ASN A 422 -21.94 -9.43 -13.92
C ASN A 422 -22.47 -10.86 -13.89
N THR A 423 -23.78 -10.98 -13.69
CA THR A 423 -24.57 -12.20 -13.92
C THR A 423 -24.45 -12.67 -15.38
N GLY A 424 -24.09 -13.94 -15.58
CA GLY A 424 -23.73 -14.50 -16.90
C GLY A 424 -22.25 -14.34 -17.28
N ALA A 425 -21.39 -14.12 -16.27
CA ALA A 425 -19.97 -13.79 -16.31
C ALA A 425 -19.16 -14.45 -17.44
N VAL A 426 -18.89 -13.69 -18.50
CA VAL A 426 -17.91 -14.03 -19.54
C VAL A 426 -16.81 -12.97 -19.52
N THR A 427 -15.56 -13.41 -19.51
CA THR A 427 -14.37 -12.57 -19.65
C THR A 427 -13.49 -13.10 -20.78
N LYS A 428 -12.55 -12.29 -21.25
CA LYS A 428 -11.72 -12.61 -22.40
C LYS A 428 -10.24 -12.70 -22.03
N LEU A 429 -9.55 -13.60 -22.73
CA LEU A 429 -8.11 -13.62 -22.88
C LEU A 429 -7.80 -13.20 -24.31
N THR A 430 -7.26 -12.01 -24.48
CA THR A 430 -7.07 -11.36 -25.79
C THR A 430 -5.61 -11.36 -26.25
N ARG A 431 -4.66 -11.61 -25.33
CA ARG A 431 -3.22 -11.61 -25.61
C ARG A 431 -2.56 -12.95 -25.31
N ASP A 432 -1.51 -13.24 -26.05
CA ASP A 432 -0.67 -14.42 -25.85
C ASP A 432 -0.01 -14.38 -24.47
N GLN A 433 -0.16 -15.45 -23.69
CA GLN A 433 0.45 -15.58 -22.36
C GLN A 433 0.54 -17.03 -21.90
N THR A 434 1.39 -17.25 -20.91
CA THR A 434 1.51 -18.51 -20.18
C THR A 434 0.93 -18.33 -18.78
N TRP A 435 0.03 -19.21 -18.37
CA TRP A 435 -0.41 -19.30 -16.98
C TRP A 435 0.51 -20.27 -16.23
N PRO A 436 1.18 -19.83 -15.16
CA PRO A 436 2.05 -20.68 -14.37
C PRO A 436 1.25 -21.70 -13.56
N ALA A 437 1.93 -22.76 -13.11
CA ALA A 437 1.40 -23.66 -12.10
C ALA A 437 1.60 -23.03 -10.71
N PHE A 438 0.50 -22.76 -10.01
CA PHE A 438 0.51 -22.28 -8.63
C PHE A 438 0.32 -23.44 -7.64
N GLU A 439 0.68 -23.23 -6.37
CA GLU A 439 0.42 -24.18 -5.28
C GLU A 439 -1.08 -24.37 -4.99
N VAL A 440 -1.91 -23.42 -5.40
CA VAL A 440 -3.38 -23.43 -5.29
C VAL A 440 -4.02 -23.46 -6.68
N PRO A 441 -5.27 -23.94 -6.83
CA PRO A 441 -5.91 -23.94 -8.13
C PRO A 441 -6.17 -22.53 -8.68
N VAL A 442 -6.20 -22.42 -10.00
CA VAL A 442 -6.84 -21.29 -10.68
C VAL A 442 -8.35 -21.58 -10.74
N ARG A 443 -9.15 -20.75 -10.08
CA ARG A 443 -10.61 -20.88 -10.03
C ARG A 443 -11.29 -20.03 -11.09
N LEU A 444 -12.16 -20.63 -11.89
CA LEU A 444 -13.00 -19.95 -12.86
C LEU A 444 -14.36 -19.61 -12.25
N SER A 445 -14.52 -18.37 -11.78
CA SER A 445 -15.83 -17.79 -11.40
C SER A 445 -16.50 -17.05 -12.58
N ALA A 446 -15.87 -17.10 -13.75
CA ALA A 446 -16.37 -16.57 -15.02
C ALA A 446 -15.91 -17.49 -16.16
N SER A 447 -16.74 -17.66 -17.20
CA SER A 447 -16.31 -18.32 -18.42
C SER A 447 -15.26 -17.48 -19.13
N VAL A 448 -14.24 -18.13 -19.69
CA VAL A 448 -13.13 -17.47 -20.39
C VAL A 448 -13.26 -17.73 -21.88
N ILE A 449 -13.41 -16.67 -22.66
CA ILE A 449 -13.22 -16.73 -24.12
C ILE A 449 -11.73 -16.52 -24.40
N VAL A 450 -11.11 -17.47 -25.09
CA VAL A 450 -9.71 -17.41 -25.51
C VAL A 450 -9.66 -16.95 -26.97
N GLU A 451 -9.27 -15.69 -27.18
CA GLU A 451 -9.07 -15.05 -28.48
C GLU A 451 -7.57 -14.95 -28.84
N GLY A 452 -6.69 -14.91 -27.83
CA GLY A 452 -5.23 -15.01 -28.00
C GLY A 452 -4.70 -16.44 -27.86
N HIS A 453 -3.42 -16.59 -27.52
CA HIS A 453 -2.81 -17.86 -27.14
C HIS A 453 -2.75 -18.04 -25.62
N LEU A 454 -3.48 -19.02 -25.11
CA LEU A 454 -3.31 -19.49 -23.73
C LEU A 454 -2.38 -20.72 -23.71
N THR A 455 -1.22 -20.59 -23.07
CA THR A 455 -0.35 -21.74 -22.74
C THR A 455 -0.46 -22.04 -21.24
N LEU A 456 -0.60 -23.31 -20.87
CA LEU A 456 -0.70 -23.74 -19.47
C LEU A 456 0.54 -24.50 -19.07
N SER A 457 1.15 -24.14 -17.94
CA SER A 457 2.30 -24.87 -17.42
C SER A 457 1.91 -26.26 -16.90
N PRO A 458 2.75 -27.30 -17.09
CA PRO A 458 2.56 -28.62 -16.48
C PRO A 458 2.37 -28.52 -14.96
N GLY A 459 1.58 -29.43 -14.39
CA GLY A 459 1.22 -29.46 -12.96
C GLY A 459 0.14 -28.46 -12.54
N SER A 460 -0.37 -27.64 -13.46
CA SER A 460 -1.43 -26.68 -13.15
C SER A 460 -2.74 -27.39 -12.78
N THR A 461 -3.41 -26.89 -11.74
CA THR A 461 -4.75 -27.32 -11.35
C THR A 461 -5.76 -26.19 -11.56
N PHE A 462 -6.89 -26.52 -12.17
CA PHE A 462 -8.00 -25.61 -12.44
C PHE A 462 -9.28 -26.15 -11.83
N GLU A 463 -10.06 -25.25 -11.24
CA GLU A 463 -11.41 -25.57 -10.78
C GLU A 463 -12.42 -24.57 -11.35
N ALA A 464 -13.56 -25.05 -11.82
CA ALA A 464 -14.60 -24.19 -12.37
C ALA A 464 -15.83 -24.19 -11.48
N GLU A 465 -16.37 -22.99 -11.22
CA GLU A 465 -17.69 -22.84 -10.61
C GLU A 465 -18.77 -23.35 -11.58
N SER A 466 -19.98 -23.53 -11.07
CA SER A 466 -21.08 -24.12 -11.84
C SER A 466 -21.29 -23.41 -13.17
N ASP A 467 -21.43 -24.20 -14.24
CA ASP A 467 -21.67 -23.73 -15.60
C ASP A 467 -20.59 -22.84 -16.23
N MET A 468 -19.43 -22.66 -15.58
CA MET A 468 -18.29 -21.93 -16.12
C MET A 468 -17.46 -22.84 -17.03
N GLY A 469 -16.83 -22.28 -18.06
CA GLY A 469 -16.02 -23.05 -18.99
C GLY A 469 -15.03 -22.19 -19.78
N ILE A 470 -14.25 -22.85 -20.63
CA ILE A 470 -13.27 -22.21 -21.51
C ILE A 470 -13.73 -22.38 -22.96
N ASP A 471 -13.96 -21.26 -23.64
CA ASP A 471 -14.36 -21.20 -25.05
C ASP A 471 -13.20 -20.65 -25.88
N VAL A 472 -12.46 -21.54 -26.54
CA VAL A 472 -11.39 -21.20 -27.49
C VAL A 472 -12.04 -20.82 -28.81
N ASN A 473 -12.25 -19.52 -29.01
CA ASN A 473 -12.97 -18.97 -30.15
C ASN A 473 -12.06 -18.06 -30.97
N GLY A 474 -11.51 -18.59 -32.06
CA GLY A 474 -10.52 -17.90 -32.90
C GLY A 474 -9.10 -17.85 -32.31
N GLY A 475 -8.94 -18.07 -31.00
CA GLY A 475 -7.64 -18.19 -30.32
C GLY A 475 -7.07 -19.61 -30.36
N ARG A 476 -6.12 -19.91 -29.46
CA ARG A 476 -5.50 -21.24 -29.30
C ARG A 476 -5.21 -21.57 -27.84
N LEU A 477 -5.27 -22.86 -27.51
CA LEU A 477 -4.99 -23.39 -26.16
C LEU A 477 -3.94 -24.50 -26.23
N THR A 478 -2.80 -24.27 -25.59
CA THR A 478 -1.75 -25.28 -25.39
C THR A 478 -1.75 -25.74 -23.94
N ALA A 479 -2.27 -26.95 -23.69
CA ALA A 479 -2.06 -27.71 -22.46
C ALA A 479 -1.20 -28.92 -22.79
N ASP A 480 0.13 -28.78 -22.64
CA ASP A 480 1.11 -29.79 -23.03
C ASP A 480 1.99 -30.16 -21.83
N ALA A 481 1.61 -31.24 -21.14
CA ALA A 481 2.33 -31.78 -19.97
C ALA A 481 3.09 -33.07 -20.31
N THR A 482 3.65 -33.14 -21.52
CA THR A 482 4.45 -34.30 -21.97
C THR A 482 5.64 -34.59 -21.04
N ASP A 483 6.33 -33.53 -20.57
CA ASP A 483 7.56 -33.63 -19.77
C ASP A 483 7.35 -33.23 -18.30
N GLY A 484 6.10 -33.25 -17.80
CA GLY A 484 5.79 -32.79 -16.45
C GLY A 484 4.54 -33.42 -15.84
N ASP A 485 4.10 -32.86 -14.73
CA ASP A 485 2.91 -33.33 -14.02
C ASP A 485 1.63 -33.02 -14.80
N THR A 486 0.63 -33.90 -14.66
CA THR A 486 -0.66 -33.79 -15.33
C THR A 486 -1.33 -32.43 -15.07
N ILE A 487 -1.91 -31.84 -16.11
CA ILE A 487 -2.76 -30.65 -15.96
C ILE A 487 -4.18 -31.10 -15.63
N VAL A 488 -4.75 -30.63 -14.53
CA VAL A 488 -6.05 -31.09 -14.01
C VAL A 488 -7.10 -30.01 -14.11
N PHE A 489 -8.27 -30.34 -14.65
CA PHE A 489 -9.48 -29.51 -14.64
C PHE A 489 -10.62 -30.25 -13.96
N LYS A 490 -11.29 -29.58 -13.03
CA LYS A 490 -12.41 -30.13 -12.27
C LYS A 490 -13.48 -29.08 -11.94
N GLY A 491 -14.64 -29.52 -11.48
CA GLY A 491 -15.61 -28.64 -10.83
C GLY A 491 -15.19 -28.29 -9.41
N THR A 492 -15.69 -27.17 -8.86
CA THR A 492 -15.58 -26.89 -7.41
C THR A 492 -16.39 -27.87 -6.57
N GLU A 493 -17.34 -28.58 -7.19
CA GLU A 493 -18.07 -29.69 -6.61
C GLU A 493 -17.85 -30.95 -7.45
N GLU A 494 -17.78 -32.11 -6.81
CA GLU A 494 -17.61 -33.42 -7.44
C GLU A 494 -18.97 -33.97 -7.94
N LEU A 495 -19.65 -33.20 -8.78
CA LEU A 495 -20.92 -33.58 -9.40
C LEU A 495 -20.74 -33.78 -10.90
N SER A 496 -21.21 -34.90 -11.43
CA SER A 496 -21.16 -35.15 -12.88
C SER A 496 -21.86 -34.01 -13.64
N GLY A 497 -21.20 -33.45 -14.65
CA GLY A 497 -21.72 -32.30 -15.39
C GLY A 497 -21.88 -31.04 -14.55
N TYR A 498 -20.95 -30.73 -13.65
CA TYR A 498 -21.02 -29.53 -12.80
C TYR A 498 -20.62 -28.23 -13.52
N TRP A 499 -19.53 -28.28 -14.29
CA TRP A 499 -19.01 -27.14 -15.04
C TRP A 499 -19.11 -27.40 -16.55
N GLN A 500 -18.96 -26.35 -17.37
CA GLN A 500 -19.32 -26.44 -18.78
C GLN A 500 -18.32 -27.26 -19.61
N GLY A 501 -17.03 -27.20 -19.30
CA GLY A 501 -15.97 -27.89 -20.05
C GLY A 501 -15.16 -26.97 -20.98
N PHE A 502 -14.70 -27.55 -22.08
CA PHE A 502 -14.00 -26.87 -23.18
C PHE A 502 -14.81 -26.84 -24.47
N ARG A 503 -14.68 -25.74 -25.20
CA ARG A 503 -15.07 -25.63 -26.60
C ARG A 503 -13.93 -25.07 -27.43
N PHE A 504 -13.71 -25.65 -28.61
CA PHE A 504 -12.90 -25.09 -29.69
C PHE A 504 -13.81 -24.77 -30.86
N ALA A 505 -13.80 -23.51 -31.29
CA ALA A 505 -14.55 -22.96 -32.42
C ALA A 505 -13.66 -22.02 -33.24
N ALA A 506 -13.71 -22.14 -34.57
CA ALA A 506 -12.86 -21.37 -35.49
C ALA A 506 -11.37 -21.40 -35.13
N SER A 507 -10.86 -22.54 -34.63
CA SER A 507 -9.53 -22.67 -34.05
C SER A 507 -8.78 -23.87 -34.64
N ARG A 508 -8.13 -23.65 -35.78
CA ARG A 508 -7.36 -24.67 -36.52
C ARG A 508 -5.85 -24.56 -36.33
N PHE A 509 -5.40 -24.18 -35.14
CA PHE A 509 -3.97 -24.05 -34.86
C PHE A 509 -3.35 -25.40 -34.49
N PRO A 510 -2.13 -25.71 -34.95
CA PRO A 510 -1.43 -26.93 -34.55
C PRO A 510 -1.06 -26.97 -33.06
N ASP A 511 -1.05 -25.80 -32.41
CA ASP A 511 -0.76 -25.63 -30.99
C ASP A 511 -1.95 -26.00 -30.09
N ASN A 512 -3.14 -26.20 -30.66
CA ASN A 512 -4.27 -26.71 -29.89
C ASN A 512 -4.01 -28.13 -29.41
N LYS A 513 -3.61 -28.25 -28.15
CA LYS A 513 -3.11 -29.48 -27.56
C LYS A 513 -3.70 -29.69 -26.18
N LEU A 514 -4.13 -30.92 -25.91
CA LEU A 514 -4.46 -31.42 -24.58
C LEU A 514 -3.67 -32.72 -24.38
N ILE A 515 -2.43 -32.61 -23.89
CA ILE A 515 -1.49 -33.73 -23.70
C ILE A 515 -1.21 -33.91 -22.20
N ASN A 516 -1.44 -35.11 -21.68
CA ASN A 516 -1.38 -35.44 -20.24
C ASN A 516 -2.29 -34.50 -19.42
N VAL A 517 -3.60 -34.57 -19.72
CA VAL A 517 -4.64 -33.69 -19.17
C VAL A 517 -5.77 -34.53 -18.57
N GLU A 518 -6.29 -34.12 -17.41
CA GLU A 518 -7.48 -34.69 -16.79
C GLU A 518 -8.64 -33.69 -16.80
N LEU A 519 -9.80 -34.09 -17.32
CA LEU A 519 -11.06 -33.36 -17.29
C LEU A 519 -12.10 -34.15 -16.50
N SER A 520 -12.41 -33.71 -15.28
CA SER A 520 -13.44 -34.36 -14.47
C SER A 520 -14.70 -33.50 -14.36
N ASN A 521 -15.87 -34.16 -14.36
CA ASN A 521 -17.14 -33.57 -13.96
C ASN A 521 -17.62 -32.39 -14.84
N ALA A 522 -17.25 -32.37 -16.13
CA ALA A 522 -17.59 -31.31 -17.07
C ALA A 522 -18.86 -31.62 -17.90
N GLY A 523 -19.30 -30.70 -18.76
CA GLY A 523 -20.47 -30.88 -19.64
C GLY A 523 -21.81 -30.55 -18.99
N SER A 524 -21.88 -29.50 -18.18
CA SER A 524 -23.10 -29.09 -17.46
C SER A 524 -24.25 -28.60 -18.34
N LYS A 525 -23.92 -27.93 -19.45
CA LYS A 525 -24.89 -27.36 -20.40
C LYS A 525 -24.38 -27.47 -21.83
N ARG A 526 -25.29 -27.20 -22.77
CA ARG A 526 -25.00 -27.20 -24.20
C ARG A 526 -24.11 -26.02 -24.57
N TRP A 527 -23.16 -26.25 -25.45
CA TRP A 527 -22.31 -25.22 -26.05
C TRP A 527 -23.01 -24.42 -27.15
N THR A 528 -23.99 -25.03 -27.82
CA THR A 528 -24.83 -24.39 -28.84
C THR A 528 -26.32 -24.68 -28.60
N GLY A 529 -27.21 -24.28 -29.51
CA GLY A 529 -28.62 -24.64 -29.43
C GLY A 529 -28.91 -26.14 -29.62
N ASP A 530 -27.97 -26.90 -30.20
CA ASP A 530 -28.11 -28.32 -30.47
C ASP A 530 -27.94 -29.17 -29.20
N SER A 531 -28.84 -30.14 -28.99
CA SER A 531 -28.84 -30.97 -27.79
C SER A 531 -27.59 -31.81 -27.62
N GLU A 532 -26.95 -32.23 -28.71
CA GLU A 532 -25.75 -33.06 -28.71
C GLU A 532 -24.51 -32.26 -28.33
N THR A 533 -24.60 -30.93 -28.25
CA THR A 533 -23.47 -30.06 -27.88
C THR A 533 -23.27 -29.90 -26.39
N GLN A 534 -23.91 -30.72 -25.56
CA GLN A 534 -23.55 -30.84 -24.14
C GLN A 534 -22.41 -31.85 -24.01
N SER A 535 -21.20 -31.38 -23.75
CA SER A 535 -20.00 -32.23 -23.68
C SER A 535 -18.89 -31.62 -22.85
N ALA A 536 -18.03 -32.45 -22.27
CA ALA A 536 -16.81 -32.00 -21.57
C ALA A 536 -15.80 -31.33 -22.52
N LEU A 537 -15.65 -31.86 -23.75
CA LEU A 537 -14.84 -31.27 -24.80
C LEU A 537 -15.63 -31.21 -26.12
N MET A 538 -15.87 -30.00 -26.63
CA MET A 538 -16.47 -29.78 -27.95
C MET A 538 -15.43 -29.25 -28.94
N ILE A 539 -15.37 -29.86 -30.13
CA ILE A 539 -14.53 -29.41 -31.25
C ILE A 539 -15.45 -29.17 -32.45
N TYR A 540 -15.51 -27.93 -32.94
CA TYR A 540 -16.51 -27.51 -33.92
C TYR A 540 -15.99 -26.35 -34.79
N ASP A 541 -16.64 -26.09 -35.94
CA ASP A 541 -16.43 -24.90 -36.76
C ASP A 541 -14.97 -24.73 -37.23
N ASP A 542 -14.51 -25.63 -38.09
CA ASP A 542 -13.13 -25.65 -38.61
C ASP A 542 -12.06 -25.59 -37.50
N SER A 543 -12.22 -26.45 -36.48
CA SER A 543 -11.27 -26.53 -35.37
C SER A 543 -10.52 -27.85 -35.36
N ARG A 544 -9.29 -27.83 -34.82
CA ARG A 544 -8.45 -29.01 -34.67
C ARG A 544 -7.83 -29.06 -33.29
N VAL A 545 -7.87 -30.21 -32.63
CA VAL A 545 -7.23 -30.44 -31.32
C VAL A 545 -6.42 -31.73 -31.35
N THR A 546 -5.17 -31.67 -30.91
CA THR A 546 -4.32 -32.83 -30.70
C THR A 546 -4.42 -33.28 -29.24
N VAL A 547 -4.65 -34.57 -29.01
CA VAL A 547 -4.74 -35.15 -27.67
C VAL A 547 -3.82 -36.35 -27.53
N SER A 548 -3.24 -36.52 -26.35
CA SER A 548 -2.54 -37.73 -25.91
C SER A 548 -2.66 -37.80 -24.40
N ASP A 549 -2.89 -38.99 -23.83
CA ASP A 549 -3.01 -39.19 -22.39
C ASP A 549 -4.06 -38.24 -21.75
N LEU A 550 -5.17 -38.08 -22.47
CA LEU A 550 -6.32 -37.29 -22.03
C LEU A 550 -7.29 -38.20 -21.29
N THR A 551 -7.59 -37.87 -20.03
CA THR A 551 -8.61 -38.55 -19.23
C THR A 551 -9.84 -37.66 -19.09
N ILE A 552 -11.02 -38.17 -19.40
CA ILE A 552 -12.30 -37.49 -19.18
C ILE A 552 -13.21 -38.36 -18.31
N THR A 553 -13.70 -37.81 -17.20
CA THR A 553 -14.57 -38.54 -16.26
C THR A 553 -15.84 -37.76 -15.92
N GLY A 554 -16.96 -38.46 -15.72
CA GLY A 554 -18.17 -37.88 -15.11
C GLY A 554 -18.86 -36.81 -15.96
N SER A 555 -18.84 -36.93 -17.29
CA SER A 555 -19.41 -35.90 -18.16
C SER A 555 -20.95 -35.83 -18.09
N GLY A 556 -21.51 -34.61 -18.06
CA GLY A 556 -22.96 -34.39 -17.95
C GLY A 556 -23.79 -34.88 -19.15
N ARG A 557 -23.15 -35.12 -20.29
CA ARG A 557 -23.72 -35.90 -21.40
C ARG A 557 -22.63 -36.62 -22.19
N HIS A 558 -21.89 -35.94 -23.06
CA HIS A 558 -20.79 -36.57 -23.82
C HIS A 558 -19.43 -36.25 -23.22
N GLY A 559 -18.47 -37.17 -23.31
CA GLY A 559 -17.06 -36.86 -23.03
C GLY A 559 -16.50 -35.93 -24.09
N ILE A 560 -16.48 -36.40 -25.34
CA ILE A 560 -16.03 -35.62 -26.49
C ILE A 560 -17.16 -35.52 -27.51
N HIS A 561 -17.39 -34.31 -28.02
CA HIS A 561 -18.19 -34.07 -29.22
C HIS A 561 -17.33 -33.44 -30.33
N VAL A 562 -17.16 -34.17 -31.44
CA VAL A 562 -16.57 -33.64 -32.69
C VAL A 562 -17.67 -33.28 -33.69
N GLY A 563 -18.05 -32.00 -33.69
CA GLY A 563 -19.08 -31.45 -34.57
C GLY A 563 -18.58 -31.17 -35.99
N THR A 564 -19.44 -30.60 -36.82
CA THR A 564 -19.11 -30.25 -38.22
C THR A 564 -17.86 -29.38 -38.29
N GLY A 565 -16.89 -29.80 -39.13
CA GLY A 565 -15.62 -29.11 -39.31
C GLY A 565 -14.61 -29.31 -38.17
N GLY A 566 -14.97 -30.02 -37.11
CA GLY A 566 -14.06 -30.40 -36.04
C GLY A 566 -13.15 -31.56 -36.43
N GLU A 567 -11.93 -31.57 -35.89
CA GLU A 567 -10.94 -32.63 -36.07
C GLU A 567 -10.24 -32.93 -34.74
N LEU A 568 -10.27 -34.19 -34.31
CA LEU A 568 -9.53 -34.71 -33.15
C LEU A 568 -8.38 -35.58 -33.66
N VAL A 569 -7.17 -35.40 -33.11
CA VAL A 569 -5.94 -36.09 -33.56
C VAL A 569 -5.16 -36.64 -32.35
N GLY A 570 -4.40 -37.72 -32.53
CA GLY A 570 -3.35 -38.14 -31.59
C GLY A 570 -3.73 -39.26 -30.62
N CYS A 571 -4.97 -39.25 -30.10
CA CYS A 571 -5.76 -40.22 -29.27
C CYS A 571 -5.08 -41.36 -28.48
N THR A 572 -3.76 -41.39 -28.38
CA THR A 572 -2.98 -42.37 -27.64
C THR A 572 -3.24 -42.11 -26.16
N GLY A 573 -3.55 -43.13 -25.38
CA GLY A 573 -3.85 -42.95 -23.96
C GLY A 573 -5.16 -42.19 -23.66
N LEU A 574 -6.03 -41.96 -24.65
CA LEU A 574 -7.35 -41.37 -24.43
C LEU A 574 -8.22 -42.32 -23.59
N SER A 575 -8.75 -41.82 -22.47
CA SER A 575 -9.65 -42.55 -21.58
C SER A 575 -10.89 -41.69 -21.29
N ILE A 576 -12.08 -42.22 -21.56
CA ILE A 576 -13.35 -41.54 -21.27
C ILE A 576 -14.21 -42.52 -20.46
N SER A 577 -14.79 -42.05 -19.36
CA SER A 577 -15.68 -42.89 -18.55
C SER A 577 -16.71 -42.08 -17.75
N GLY A 578 -17.82 -42.73 -17.40
CA GLY A 578 -18.84 -42.13 -16.53
C GLY A 578 -19.60 -40.95 -17.17
N SER A 579 -19.62 -40.87 -18.50
CA SER A 579 -20.49 -39.93 -19.21
C SER A 579 -21.96 -40.35 -19.08
N ALA A 580 -22.87 -39.40 -18.90
CA ALA A 580 -24.31 -39.69 -18.81
C ALA A 580 -24.91 -40.14 -20.16
N GLY A 581 -24.29 -39.76 -21.27
CA GLY A 581 -24.59 -40.18 -22.64
C GLY A 581 -23.43 -40.97 -23.25
N GLU A 582 -23.27 -40.88 -24.57
CA GLU A 582 -22.15 -41.53 -25.27
C GLU A 582 -20.82 -40.84 -24.94
N ASP A 583 -19.79 -41.61 -24.60
CA ASP A 583 -18.46 -41.08 -24.31
C ASP A 583 -17.87 -40.26 -25.48
N PHE A 584 -18.16 -40.68 -26.71
CA PHE A 584 -17.78 -39.99 -27.92
C PHE A 584 -18.98 -39.79 -28.84
N PHE A 585 -19.18 -38.56 -29.32
CA PHE A 585 -20.24 -38.20 -30.27
C PHE A 585 -19.71 -37.39 -31.45
N GLY A 586 -20.20 -37.66 -32.67
CA GLY A 586 -19.84 -36.91 -33.88
C GLY A 586 -18.85 -37.59 -34.83
N ALA A 587 -18.34 -36.86 -35.83
CA ALA A 587 -17.55 -37.44 -36.92
C ALA A 587 -16.04 -37.32 -36.66
N VAL A 588 -15.36 -38.44 -36.44
CA VAL A 588 -13.88 -38.50 -36.44
C VAL A 588 -13.40 -38.69 -37.88
N ALA A 589 -12.48 -37.84 -38.34
CA ALA A 589 -11.82 -38.03 -39.64
C ALA A 589 -11.00 -39.33 -39.71
N ASP A 590 -10.62 -39.90 -38.55
CA ASP A 590 -9.88 -41.15 -38.43
C ASP A 590 -10.43 -42.00 -37.26
N ALA A 591 -11.66 -42.51 -37.43
CA ALA A 591 -12.37 -43.26 -36.38
C ALA A 591 -11.60 -44.49 -35.87
N THR A 592 -10.62 -45.00 -36.62
CA THR A 592 -9.78 -46.13 -36.21
C THR A 592 -8.72 -45.81 -35.14
N ALA A 593 -8.40 -44.52 -34.88
CA ALA A 593 -7.36 -44.12 -33.92
C ALA A 593 -7.89 -43.70 -32.54
N CYS A 594 -9.19 -43.38 -32.41
CA CYS A 594 -9.79 -42.82 -31.19
C CYS A 594 -10.94 -43.65 -30.60
N LEU A 595 -11.32 -44.78 -31.23
CA LEU A 595 -12.33 -45.68 -30.68
C LEU A 595 -11.68 -46.66 -29.70
N PRO A 596 -12.30 -46.93 -28.53
CA PRO A 596 -11.85 -47.99 -27.65
C PRO A 596 -12.00 -49.35 -28.36
N LEU A 597 -11.01 -50.23 -28.20
CA LEU A 597 -11.14 -51.66 -28.51
C LEU A 597 -12.06 -52.35 -27.50
#